data_AF-A0A932GVP0-F1
#
_entry.id   AF-A0A932GVP0-F1
#
_cell.length_a   1.000
_cell.length_b   1.000
_cell.length_c   1.000
_cell.angle_alpha   90.00
_cell.angle_beta   90.00
_cell.angle_gamma   90.00
#
_symmetry.space_group_name_H-M   'P 1'
#
loop_
_entity.id
_entity.type
_entity.pdbx_description
1 polymer ?
#
loop_
_entity_poly.entity_id
_entity_poly.type
_entity_poly.pdbx_seq_one_letter_code
_entity_poly.pdbx_strand_id
1 'polypeptide(L)'
;MKKLARTISGVTPVAVMTLPLKCPGQCIYCPTYPATPQSYTPESPAVLRARHCGYDARKQVGLRLKILSEMGHSTDKVELIVMGGTFLAYPEDYQYQFIKDCFDALNGVESATLEEAKRLNETASHRCTGLCLETRPDWCQPEQVDRMLEFGTTRVELGVQTL
;
A
#
# COMPACT_ATOMS: atom_id res chain seq x y z
N MET A 1 -0.34 27.25 -5.56
CA MET A 1 -0.50 27.75 -4.17
C MET A 1 -0.09 26.62 -3.23
N LYS A 2 1.07 26.72 -2.54
CA LYS A 2 1.48 25.74 -1.52
C LYS A 2 0.43 25.78 -0.40
N LYS A 3 -0.37 24.73 -0.23
CA LYS A 3 -1.22 24.62 0.96
C LYS A 3 -0.30 24.44 2.16
N LEU A 4 -0.53 25.19 3.23
CA LEU A 4 0.16 24.97 4.50
C LEU A 4 -0.07 23.51 4.92
N ALA A 5 1.01 22.73 4.97
CA ALA A 5 0.95 21.34 5.38
C ALA A 5 0.45 21.27 6.83
N ARG A 6 -0.72 20.67 7.03
CA ARG A 6 -1.28 20.40 8.37
C ARG A 6 -0.60 19.22 9.08
N THR A 7 0.36 18.56 8.42
CA THR A 7 1.05 17.38 8.95
C THR A 7 2.16 17.81 9.91
N ILE A 8 1.82 17.99 11.18
CA ILE A 8 2.79 18.05 12.29
C ILE A 8 3.30 16.64 12.66
N SER A 9 2.59 15.60 12.21
CA SER A 9 2.71 14.19 12.64
C SER A 9 4.06 13.50 12.38
N GLY A 10 4.98 14.13 11.65
CA GLY A 10 6.31 13.58 11.37
C GLY A 10 6.36 12.28 10.53
N VAL A 11 5.23 11.64 10.23
CA VAL A 11 5.13 10.45 9.36
C VAL A 11 4.11 10.72 8.26
N THR A 12 4.49 10.43 7.03
CA THR A 12 3.69 10.78 5.85
C THR A 12 3.05 9.53 5.23
N PRO A 13 1.71 9.49 5.08
CA PRO A 13 1.02 8.32 4.54
C PRO A 13 1.16 8.25 3.00
N VAL A 14 1.70 7.13 2.54
CA VAL A 14 1.86 6.78 1.13
C VAL A 14 0.93 5.60 0.84
N ALA A 15 -0.25 5.92 0.32
CA ALA A 15 -1.27 4.93 0.00
C ALA A 15 -1.18 4.49 -1.47
N VAL A 16 -1.06 3.18 -1.68
CA VAL A 16 -0.94 2.50 -2.98
C VAL A 16 -2.05 1.46 -3.13
N MET A 17 -2.44 1.16 -4.36
CA MET A 17 -3.45 0.14 -4.64
C MET A 17 -2.89 -1.02 -5.43
N THR A 18 -3.36 -2.20 -5.07
CA THR A 18 -3.04 -3.45 -5.76
C THR A 18 -3.84 -3.58 -7.05
N LEU A 19 -3.49 -4.57 -7.87
CA LEU A 19 -4.27 -4.91 -9.06
C LEU A 19 -5.73 -5.19 -8.67
N PRO A 20 -6.70 -4.85 -9.54
CA PRO A 20 -8.11 -5.19 -9.31
C PRO A 20 -8.35 -6.67 -9.62
N LEU A 21 -7.88 -7.56 -8.74
CA LEU A 21 -8.18 -8.99 -8.81
C LEU A 21 -9.49 -9.29 -8.06
N LYS A 22 -10.06 -10.44 -8.40
CA LYS A 22 -11.35 -10.87 -7.85
C LYS A 22 -11.19 -11.24 -6.37
N CYS A 23 -12.05 -10.69 -5.53
CA CYS A 23 -12.18 -11.10 -4.13
C CYS A 23 -12.61 -12.58 -4.04
N PRO A 24 -12.00 -13.40 -3.15
CA PRO A 24 -12.47 -14.76 -2.90
C PRO A 24 -13.84 -14.81 -2.20
N GLY A 25 -14.21 -13.73 -1.49
CA GLY A 25 -15.48 -13.64 -0.78
C GLY A 25 -16.61 -13.07 -1.60
N GLN A 26 -17.83 -13.27 -1.08
CA GLN A 26 -19.04 -12.62 -1.56
C GLN A 26 -19.52 -11.65 -0.49
N CYS A 27 -19.63 -10.37 -0.82
CA CYS A 27 -20.11 -9.35 0.11
C CYS A 27 -21.17 -8.47 -0.57
N ILE A 28 -22.37 -8.46 0.00
CA ILE A 28 -23.51 -7.69 -0.51
C ILE A 28 -23.31 -6.17 -0.40
N TYR A 29 -22.46 -5.72 0.52
CA TYR A 29 -22.19 -4.31 0.75
C TYR A 29 -21.02 -3.78 -0.08
N CYS A 30 -20.14 -4.65 -0.57
CA CYS A 30 -18.95 -4.20 -1.29
C CYS A 30 -19.34 -3.71 -2.69
N PRO A 31 -19.11 -2.42 -3.01
CA PRO A 31 -19.24 -1.96 -4.38
C PRO A 31 -18.20 -2.69 -5.22
N THR A 32 -18.64 -3.15 -6.39
CA THR A 32 -17.77 -3.79 -7.39
C THR A 32 -17.86 -2.96 -8.65
N TYR A 33 -16.76 -2.29 -9.02
CA TYR A 33 -16.65 -1.59 -10.30
C TYR A 33 -15.59 -2.26 -11.17
N PRO A 34 -15.76 -2.27 -12.51
CA PRO A 34 -14.75 -2.77 -13.42
C PRO A 34 -13.43 -2.02 -13.25
N ALA A 35 -12.32 -2.76 -13.24
CA ALA A 35 -10.98 -2.19 -13.16
C ALA A 35 -10.75 -1.26 -11.96
N THR A 36 -11.37 -1.54 -10.81
CA THR A 36 -11.06 -0.91 -9.52
C THR A 36 -10.90 -2.00 -8.46
N PRO A 37 -9.97 -1.87 -7.50
CA PRO A 37 -9.89 -2.79 -6.38
C PRO A 37 -11.22 -2.87 -5.62
N GLN A 38 -11.49 -4.05 -5.06
CA GLN A 38 -12.74 -4.32 -4.34
C GLN A 38 -12.97 -3.27 -3.24
N SER A 39 -14.23 -2.84 -3.06
CA SER A 39 -14.68 -1.88 -2.04
C SER A 39 -14.34 -0.41 -2.29
N TYR A 40 -13.62 -0.09 -3.37
CA TYR A 40 -13.24 1.28 -3.69
C TYR A 40 -14.08 1.89 -4.82
N THR A 41 -14.20 3.22 -4.82
CA THR A 41 -14.92 3.97 -5.85
C THR A 41 -13.95 4.51 -6.92
N PRO A 42 -14.34 4.55 -8.20
CA PRO A 42 -13.47 4.97 -9.30
C PRO A 42 -12.97 6.41 -9.18
N GLU A 43 -13.72 7.27 -8.49
CA GLU A 43 -13.41 8.69 -8.29
C GLU A 43 -12.46 8.94 -7.11
N SER A 44 -12.09 7.91 -6.35
CA SER A 44 -11.13 8.06 -5.26
C SER A 44 -9.77 8.53 -5.82
N PRO A 45 -9.14 9.57 -5.25
CA PRO A 45 -7.83 10.04 -5.71
C PRO A 45 -6.75 8.94 -5.73
N ALA A 46 -6.85 7.95 -4.84
CA ALA A 46 -5.95 6.81 -4.83
C ALA A 46 -6.18 5.87 -6.01
N VAL A 47 -7.44 5.56 -6.32
CA VAL A 47 -7.82 4.73 -7.47
C VAL A 47 -7.43 5.41 -8.77
N LEU A 48 -7.68 6.72 -8.91
CA LEU A 48 -7.29 7.48 -10.10
C LEU A 48 -5.78 7.46 -10.31
N ARG A 49 -4.97 7.64 -9.26
CA ARG A 49 -3.51 7.50 -9.35
C ARG A 49 -3.10 6.09 -9.72
N ALA A 50 -3.67 5.07 -9.07
CA ALA A 50 -3.35 3.68 -9.34
C ALA A 50 -3.63 3.31 -10.81
N ARG A 51 -4.78 3.72 -11.35
CA ARG A 51 -5.13 3.55 -12.77
C ARG A 51 -4.15 4.25 -13.69
N HIS A 52 -3.78 5.50 -13.38
CA HIS A 52 -2.78 6.24 -14.17
C HIS A 52 -1.41 5.56 -14.18
N CYS A 53 -1.04 4.93 -13.06
CA CYS A 53 0.19 4.15 -12.94
C CYS A 53 0.08 2.70 -13.46
N GLY A 54 -1.10 2.27 -13.94
CA GLY A 54 -1.33 0.89 -14.35
C GLY A 54 -1.20 -0.13 -13.21
N TYR A 55 -1.50 0.28 -11.97
CA TYR A 55 -1.35 -0.52 -10.74
C TYR A 55 0.07 -0.98 -10.41
N ASP A 56 1.07 -0.38 -11.06
CA ASP A 56 2.49 -0.60 -10.78
C ASP A 56 2.87 0.01 -9.41
N ALA A 57 3.39 -0.81 -8.50
CA ALA A 57 3.75 -0.40 -7.14
C ALA A 57 4.81 0.72 -7.14
N ARG A 58 5.89 0.56 -7.91
CA ARG A 58 7.00 1.52 -7.97
C ARG A 58 6.53 2.89 -8.45
N LYS A 59 5.76 2.92 -9.55
CA LYS A 59 5.22 4.15 -10.13
C LYS A 59 4.25 4.84 -9.16
N GLN A 60 3.42 4.08 -8.46
CA GLN A 60 2.48 4.63 -7.48
C GLN A 60 3.21 5.29 -6.29
N VAL A 61 4.19 4.60 -5.69
CA VAL A 61 5.01 5.14 -4.60
C VAL A 61 5.77 6.39 -5.05
N GLY A 62 6.50 6.31 -6.17
CA GLY A 62 7.29 7.43 -6.69
C GLY A 62 6.44 8.66 -7.01
N LEU A 63 5.29 8.47 -7.67
CA LEU A 63 4.35 9.56 -7.95
C LEU A 63 3.80 10.17 -6.66
N ARG A 64 3.46 9.34 -5.67
CA ARG A 64 2.89 9.80 -4.40
C ARG A 64 3.91 10.61 -3.59
N LEU A 65 5.16 10.15 -3.51
CA LEU A 65 6.26 10.87 -2.86
C LEU A 65 6.50 12.23 -3.53
N LYS A 66 6.53 12.27 -4.87
CA LYS A 66 6.69 13.51 -5.64
C LYS A 66 5.58 14.52 -5.31
N ILE A 67 4.31 14.10 -5.38
CA ILE A 67 3.16 14.96 -5.06
C ILE A 67 3.27 15.51 -3.64
N LEU A 68 3.61 14.66 -2.66
CA LEU A 68 3.74 15.06 -1.26
C LEU A 68 4.89 16.06 -1.04
N SER A 69 6.03 15.83 -1.69
CA SER A 69 7.19 16.72 -1.64
C SER A 69 6.88 18.09 -2.27
N GLU A 70 6.22 18.13 -3.43
CA GLU A 70 5.77 19.37 -4.09
C GLU A 70 4.76 20.16 -3.25
N MET A 71 3.93 19.45 -2.48
CA MET A 71 3.01 20.02 -1.49
C MET A 71 3.73 20.52 -0.21
N GLY A 72 5.01 20.21 -0.03
CA GLY A 72 5.81 20.62 1.13
C GLY A 72 5.69 19.71 2.35
N HIS A 73 5.20 18.47 2.17
CA HIS A 73 5.21 17.47 3.24
C HIS A 73 6.61 16.82 3.35
N SER A 74 7.06 16.57 4.59
CA SER A 74 8.27 15.80 4.81
C SER A 74 8.06 14.35 4.38
N THR A 75 9.05 13.74 3.74
CA THR A 75 8.99 12.36 3.25
C THR A 75 10.11 11.51 3.85
N ASP A 76 10.72 11.95 4.95
CA ASP A 76 11.80 11.24 5.66
C ASP A 76 11.29 9.97 6.37
N LYS A 77 10.05 10.03 6.86
CA LYS A 77 9.34 8.90 7.46
C LYS A 77 8.01 8.69 6.75
N VAL A 78 7.78 7.46 6.34
CA VAL A 78 6.64 7.05 5.54
C VAL A 78 5.89 5.93 6.26
N GLU A 79 4.57 6.04 6.25
CA GLU A 79 3.69 4.89 6.49
C GLU A 79 3.16 4.43 5.14
N LEU A 80 3.55 3.23 4.71
CA LEU A 80 3.07 2.62 3.48
C LEU A 80 1.70 1.99 3.76
N ILE A 81 0.69 2.27 2.93
CA ILE A 81 -0.67 1.74 3.10
C ILE A 81 -1.06 1.02 1.81
N VAL A 82 -1.22 -0.30 1.88
CA VAL A 82 -1.64 -1.12 0.75
C VAL A 82 -3.16 -1.29 0.82
N MET A 83 -3.83 -0.62 -0.12
CA MET A 83 -5.28 -0.60 -0.24
C MET A 83 -5.77 -1.64 -1.24
N GLY A 84 -6.97 -2.16 -0.98
CA GLY A 84 -7.65 -3.11 -1.89
C GLY A 84 -8.34 -4.28 -1.19
N GLY A 85 -8.35 -4.28 0.15
CA GLY A 85 -9.12 -5.17 1.04
C GLY A 85 -8.91 -6.68 0.91
N THR A 86 -8.24 -7.15 -0.14
CA THR A 86 -8.16 -8.56 -0.54
C THR A 86 -6.75 -8.97 -0.98
N PHE A 87 -5.76 -8.10 -0.73
CA PHE A 87 -4.38 -8.32 -1.11
C PHE A 87 -3.82 -9.67 -0.67
N LEU A 88 -4.13 -10.10 0.56
CA LEU A 88 -3.66 -11.36 1.13
C LEU A 88 -4.30 -12.61 0.49
N ALA A 89 -5.31 -12.43 -0.37
CA ALA A 89 -5.93 -13.49 -1.16
C ALA A 89 -5.33 -13.64 -2.56
N TYR A 90 -4.42 -12.76 -2.96
CA TYR A 90 -3.82 -12.81 -4.28
C TYR A 90 -2.74 -13.89 -4.33
N PRO A 91 -2.24 -14.28 -5.52
CA PRO A 91 -1.07 -15.17 -5.61
C PRO A 91 0.10 -14.65 -4.75
N GLU A 92 0.78 -15.54 -4.04
CA GLU A 92 1.81 -15.14 -3.08
C GLU A 92 2.99 -14.43 -3.76
N ASP A 93 3.44 -14.94 -4.91
CA ASP A 93 4.47 -14.32 -5.75
C ASP A 93 4.15 -12.85 -6.07
N TYR A 94 2.89 -12.55 -6.40
CA TYR A 94 2.44 -11.18 -6.57
C TYR A 94 2.52 -10.37 -5.27
N GLN A 95 2.13 -10.94 -4.13
CA GLN A 95 2.20 -10.24 -2.84
C GLN A 95 3.64 -9.82 -2.51
N TYR A 96 4.59 -10.77 -2.54
CA TYR A 96 6.00 -10.49 -2.25
C TYR A 96 6.60 -9.49 -3.23
N GLN A 97 6.33 -9.66 -4.54
CA GLN A 97 6.83 -8.75 -5.56
C GLN A 97 6.28 -7.34 -5.38
N PHE A 98 4.98 -7.20 -5.07
CA PHE A 98 4.34 -5.90 -4.87
C PHE A 98 4.92 -5.15 -3.66
N ILE A 99 5.14 -5.84 -2.54
CA ILE A 99 5.74 -5.22 -1.35
C ILE A 99 7.20 -4.86 -1.61
N LYS A 100 7.98 -5.76 -2.23
CA LYS A 100 9.37 -5.48 -2.63
C LYS A 100 9.46 -4.25 -3.53
N ASP A 101 8.61 -4.17 -4.54
CA ASP A 101 8.55 -3.02 -5.45
C ASP A 101 8.21 -1.71 -4.73
N CYS A 102 7.37 -1.76 -3.70
CA CYS A 102 7.12 -0.59 -2.87
C CYS A 102 8.38 -0.15 -2.11
N PHE A 103 9.10 -1.09 -1.48
CA PHE A 103 10.36 -0.80 -0.79
C PHE A 103 11.43 -0.28 -1.74
N ASP A 104 11.60 -0.89 -2.92
CA ASP A 104 12.56 -0.45 -3.94
C ASP A 104 12.28 1.00 -4.38
N ALA A 105 11.01 1.39 -4.50
CA ALA A 105 10.64 2.77 -4.80
C ALA A 105 10.92 3.75 -3.65
N LEU A 106 10.79 3.32 -2.38
CA LEU A 106 11.21 4.11 -1.22
C LEU A 106 12.74 4.25 -1.16
N ASN A 107 13.46 3.20 -1.56
CA ASN A 107 14.92 3.16 -1.55
C ASN A 107 15.55 3.90 -2.73
N GLY A 108 14.82 4.02 -3.84
CA GLY A 108 15.32 4.59 -5.10
C GLY A 108 16.27 3.65 -5.87
N VAL A 109 16.38 2.38 -5.45
CA VAL A 109 17.22 1.35 -6.07
C VAL A 109 16.49 0.02 -6.09
N GLU A 110 16.80 -0.82 -7.08
CA GLU A 110 16.25 -2.16 -7.19
C GLU A 110 17.05 -3.14 -6.33
N SER A 111 16.35 -4.00 -5.58
CA SER A 111 16.92 -5.08 -4.78
C SER A 111 16.71 -6.43 -5.47
N ALA A 112 17.44 -7.47 -5.05
CA ALA A 112 17.21 -8.84 -5.53
C ALA A 112 16.03 -9.50 -4.79
N THR A 113 15.86 -9.23 -3.50
CA THR A 113 14.85 -9.86 -2.65
C THR A 113 14.14 -8.85 -1.77
N LEU A 114 12.97 -9.21 -1.25
CA LEU A 114 12.24 -8.39 -0.28
C LEU A 114 13.08 -8.11 0.98
N GLU A 115 13.81 -9.10 1.48
CA GLU A 115 14.69 -8.92 2.64
C GLU A 115 15.81 -7.91 2.38
N GLU A 116 16.40 -7.93 1.18
CA GLU A 116 17.37 -6.91 0.79
C GLU A 116 16.71 -5.53 0.68
N ALA A 117 15.52 -5.43 0.10
CA ALA A 117 14.77 -4.18 0.00
C ALA A 117 14.51 -3.57 1.38
N LYS A 118 14.08 -4.40 2.35
CA LYS A 118 13.84 -4.01 3.74
C LYS A 118 15.12 -3.53 4.42
N ARG A 119 16.22 -4.28 4.29
CA ARG A 119 17.54 -3.92 4.85
C ARG A 119 18.07 -2.60 4.30
N LEU A 120 17.94 -2.36 2.99
CA LEU A 120 18.29 -1.08 2.39
C LEU A 120 17.42 0.07 2.94
N ASN A 121 16.15 -0.21 3.19
CA ASN A 121 15.20 0.80 3.69
C ASN A 121 15.49 1.27 5.12
N GLU A 122 16.15 0.46 5.95
CA GLU A 122 16.52 0.83 7.34
C GLU A 122 17.30 2.15 7.43
N THR A 123 18.06 2.48 6.39
CA THR A 123 18.90 3.70 6.31
C THR A 123 18.58 4.61 5.13
N ALA A 124 17.49 4.33 4.40
CA ALA A 124 17.09 5.09 3.22
C ALA A 124 16.61 6.51 3.56
N SER A 125 16.53 7.38 2.56
CA SER A 125 15.98 8.74 2.72
C SER A 125 14.48 8.75 2.98
N HIS A 126 13.74 7.76 2.46
CA HIS A 126 12.32 7.55 2.70
C HIS A 126 12.13 6.29 3.54
N ARG A 127 12.21 6.41 4.87
CA ARG A 127 12.13 5.26 5.75
C ARG A 127 10.69 4.81 5.93
N CYS A 128 10.42 3.54 5.65
CA CYS A 128 9.15 2.89 5.94
C CYS A 128 9.09 2.61 7.45
N THR A 129 8.54 3.56 8.20
CA THR A 129 8.38 3.43 9.66
C THR A 129 7.13 2.63 10.04
N GLY A 130 6.26 2.36 9.08
CA GLY A 130 5.11 1.49 9.26
C GLY A 130 4.57 1.02 7.92
N LEU A 131 4.01 -0.19 7.91
CA LEU A 131 3.30 -0.77 6.78
C LEU A 131 1.92 -1.20 7.27
N CYS A 132 0.89 -0.68 6.62
CA CYS A 132 -0.50 -1.00 6.87
C CYS A 132 -1.09 -1.80 5.71
N LEU A 133 -1.69 -2.95 6.03
CA LEU A 133 -2.43 -3.76 5.06
C LEU A 133 -3.91 -3.77 5.39
N GLU A 134 -4.74 -3.55 4.37
CA GLU A 134 -6.18 -3.79 4.46
C GLU A 134 -6.50 -5.24 4.13
N THR A 135 -7.28 -5.89 4.98
CA THR A 135 -7.79 -7.23 4.70
C THR A 135 -9.21 -7.44 5.21
N ARG A 136 -9.84 -8.51 4.74
CA ARG A 136 -11.13 -8.96 5.26
C ARG A 136 -10.92 -9.75 6.56
N PRO A 137 -11.87 -9.71 7.50
CA PRO A 137 -11.76 -10.49 8.75
C PRO A 137 -11.60 -12.00 8.53
N ASP A 138 -12.20 -12.54 7.47
CA ASP A 138 -12.09 -13.96 7.10
C ASP A 138 -10.75 -14.31 6.41
N TRP A 139 -9.96 -13.30 6.01
CA TRP A 139 -8.68 -13.46 5.31
C TRP A 139 -7.50 -12.89 6.12
N CYS A 140 -7.46 -13.29 7.39
CA CYS A 140 -6.47 -12.88 8.38
C CYS A 140 -6.11 -14.06 9.31
N GLN A 141 -6.04 -15.27 8.76
CA GLN A 141 -5.66 -16.49 9.48
C GLN A 141 -4.14 -16.52 9.75
N PRO A 142 -3.63 -17.42 10.61
CA PRO A 142 -2.20 -17.47 10.97
C PRO A 142 -1.25 -17.44 9.77
N GLU A 143 -1.57 -18.14 8.68
CA GLU A 143 -0.73 -18.18 7.48
C GLU A 143 -0.65 -16.81 6.78
N GLN A 144 -1.75 -16.04 6.78
CA GLN A 144 -1.72 -14.67 6.29
C GLN A 144 -0.93 -13.77 7.24
N VAL A 145 -1.07 -13.96 8.56
CA VAL A 145 -0.34 -13.19 9.57
C VAL A 145 1.18 -13.40 9.44
N ASP A 146 1.62 -14.63 9.22
CA ASP A 146 3.04 -14.94 9.00
C ASP A 146 3.59 -14.18 7.79
N ARG A 147 2.87 -14.18 6.66
CA ARG A 147 3.25 -13.35 5.49
C ARG A 147 3.26 -11.85 5.81
N MET A 148 2.29 -11.35 6.58
CA MET A 148 2.28 -9.95 7.00
C MET A 148 3.53 -9.59 7.80
N LEU A 149 3.98 -10.48 8.71
CA LEU A 149 5.22 -10.29 9.46
C LEU A 149 6.44 -10.29 8.55
N GLU A 150 6.50 -11.19 7.58
CA GLU A 150 7.58 -11.22 6.57
C GLU A 150 7.63 -9.94 5.74
N PHE A 151 6.48 -9.37 5.38
CA PHE A 151 6.39 -8.08 4.68
C PHE A 151 6.89 -6.89 5.53
N GLY A 152 6.98 -7.05 6.86
CA GLY A 152 7.26 -5.94 7.79
C GLY A 152 6.00 -5.14 8.14
N THR A 153 4.83 -5.76 8.08
CA THR A 153 3.54 -5.13 8.41
C THR A 153 3.48 -4.77 9.90
N THR A 154 3.10 -3.54 10.20
CA THR A 154 2.99 -3.03 11.59
C THR A 154 1.55 -2.70 11.98
N ARG A 155 0.64 -2.63 11.01
CA ARG A 155 -0.78 -2.30 11.22
C ARG A 155 -1.66 -3.08 10.25
N VAL A 156 -2.81 -3.51 10.72
CA VAL A 156 -3.82 -4.20 9.89
C VAL A 156 -5.15 -3.48 10.05
N GLU A 157 -5.77 -3.14 8.92
CA GLU A 157 -7.13 -2.61 8.89
C GLU A 157 -8.10 -3.73 8.46
N LEU A 158 -8.94 -4.15 9.40
CA LEU A 158 -9.97 -5.16 9.16
C LEU A 158 -11.28 -4.51 8.72
N GLY A 159 -11.76 -4.89 7.54
CA GLY A 159 -13.07 -4.44 7.04
C GLY A 159 -14.26 -5.11 7.72
N VAL A 160 -14.44 -4.93 9.04
CA VAL A 160 -15.54 -5.53 9.83
C VAL A 160 -16.92 -5.05 9.38
N GLN A 161 -17.05 -3.78 8.97
CA GLN A 161 -18.28 -3.09 8.58
C GLN A 161 -19.30 -2.89 9.73
N THR A 162 -19.75 -3.96 10.38
CA THR A 162 -20.77 -3.96 11.45
C THR A 162 -20.59 -5.19 12.36
N LEU A 163 -21.04 -5.12 13.62
CA LEU A 163 -20.94 -6.18 14.64
C LEU A 163 -22.32 -6.77 14.96
#